data_AF-A0A0D9ADK8-F1
#
_entry.id   AF-A0A0D9ADK8-F1
#
_cell.length_a   1.000
_cell.length_b   1.000
_cell.length_c   1.000
_cell.angle_alpha   90.00
_cell.angle_beta   90.00
_cell.angle_gamma   90.00
#
_symmetry.space_group_name_H-M   'P 1'
#
loop_
_entity.id
_entity.type
_entity.pdbx_description
1 polymer ?
#
loop_
_entity_poly.entity_id
_entity_poly.type
_entity_poly.pdbx_seq_one_letter_code
_entity_poly.pdbx_strand_id
1 'polypeptide(L)'
;DLTLNSVGATSGVLVDTTAPIASGIVRIDANPSNAGSLNFKVTFDEDVSGVDASDFSLVLGGSAGGSITSVTQIDGRTYAVLVSGVSGTGSIGLDLNNSGTGIVDTADNAIGGGLAGEAYSVDRDVPSVGSVSVPANGTYVAGQNLDFIINYSEAVLVDASGGTPRLAITLDTGGTVYASYLSGSGTSALVFRYTVQSGQLDSNGISVGGTLDTNGGTLRDAVGNGASTTLNGVG
;
A
#
# COMPACT_ATOMS: atom_id res chain seq x y z
N ASP A 1 45.21 -46.22 46.25
CA ASP A 1 45.09 -45.11 45.31
C ASP A 1 44.45 -45.55 44.02
N LEU A 2 43.35 -44.91 43.64
CA LEU A 2 42.73 -45.11 42.33
C LEU A 2 43.24 -43.98 41.41
N THR A 3 44.40 -44.18 40.80
CA THR A 3 44.96 -43.22 39.84
C THR A 3 44.36 -43.44 38.46
N LEU A 4 43.79 -42.40 37.87
CA LEU A 4 43.35 -42.40 36.47
C LEU A 4 44.58 -42.48 35.55
N ASN A 5 44.74 -43.60 34.84
CA ASN A 5 45.76 -43.77 33.81
C ASN A 5 45.13 -43.54 32.43
N SER A 6 45.79 -42.74 31.58
CA SER A 6 45.45 -42.58 30.15
C SER A 6 44.10 -41.90 29.83
N VAL A 7 43.72 -40.85 30.56
CA VAL A 7 42.63 -39.98 30.08
C VAL A 7 43.09 -39.15 28.87
N GLY A 8 42.26 -39.08 27.84
CA GLY A 8 42.54 -38.31 26.62
C GLY A 8 42.54 -36.79 26.84
N ALA A 9 43.07 -36.04 25.88
CA ALA A 9 43.08 -34.58 25.95
C ALA A 9 41.66 -34.00 25.89
N THR A 10 41.31 -33.12 26.84
CA THR A 10 39.98 -32.48 26.92
C THR A 10 39.93 -31.12 26.24
N SER A 11 40.96 -30.74 25.46
CA SER A 11 41.06 -29.43 24.82
C SER A 11 39.95 -29.15 23.78
N GLY A 12 39.21 -30.16 23.36
CA GLY A 12 38.02 -30.03 22.49
C GLY A 12 36.69 -30.16 23.22
N VAL A 13 36.69 -30.28 24.56
CA VAL A 13 35.46 -30.30 25.36
C VAL A 13 35.04 -28.84 25.56
N LEU A 14 34.17 -28.37 24.67
CA LEU A 14 33.56 -27.05 24.75
C LEU A 14 32.18 -27.18 25.39
N VAL A 15 31.77 -26.13 26.12
CA VAL A 15 30.44 -26.02 26.71
C VAL A 15 29.87 -24.70 26.26
N ASP A 16 28.75 -24.77 25.56
CA ASP A 16 27.92 -23.64 25.23
C ASP A 16 26.53 -23.89 25.79
N THR A 17 25.99 -22.90 26.48
CA THR A 17 24.67 -22.93 27.11
C THR A 17 23.90 -21.65 26.85
N THR A 18 24.43 -20.76 26.00
CA THR A 18 23.77 -19.50 25.67
C THR A 18 22.82 -19.79 24.52
N ALA A 19 21.53 -19.49 24.72
CA ALA A 19 20.57 -19.57 23.64
C ALA A 19 20.64 -18.32 22.75
N PRO A 20 20.45 -18.47 21.43
CA PRO A 20 20.32 -17.32 20.55
C PRO A 20 19.06 -16.51 20.89
N ILE A 21 19.05 -15.23 20.55
CA ILE A 21 17.87 -14.35 20.60
C ILE A 21 17.66 -13.62 19.27
N ALA A 22 16.39 -13.37 18.93
CA ALA A 22 16.07 -12.44 17.86
C ALA A 22 16.33 -11.01 18.35
N SER A 23 17.19 -10.28 17.64
CA SER A 23 17.59 -8.91 17.99
C SER A 23 16.83 -7.85 17.20
N GLY A 24 16.10 -8.21 16.14
CA GLY A 24 15.27 -7.27 15.39
C GLY A 24 14.47 -7.89 14.25
N ILE A 25 13.27 -7.37 14.02
CA ILE A 25 12.44 -7.63 12.83
C ILE A 25 12.00 -6.27 12.29
N VAL A 26 12.64 -5.82 11.22
CA VAL A 26 12.45 -4.48 10.66
C VAL A 26 11.93 -4.54 9.24
N ARG A 27 11.20 -3.50 8.84
CA ARG A 27 10.73 -3.33 7.46
C ARG A 27 11.89 -2.97 6.54
N ILE A 28 11.79 -3.40 5.27
CA ILE A 28 12.75 -3.06 4.21
C ILE A 28 12.14 -2.09 3.19
N ASP A 29 10.86 -2.25 2.88
CA ASP A 29 10.17 -1.49 1.84
C ASP A 29 9.62 -0.16 2.38
N ALA A 30 9.10 0.67 1.48
CA ALA A 30 8.48 1.93 1.82
C ALA A 30 7.26 1.73 2.75
N ASN A 31 7.04 2.70 3.64
CA ASN A 31 5.90 2.72 4.54
C ASN A 31 5.36 4.17 4.69
N PRO A 32 4.05 4.42 4.48
CA PRO A 32 3.00 3.48 4.06
C PRO A 32 3.25 2.85 2.68
N SER A 33 2.57 1.73 2.38
CA SER A 33 2.79 0.95 1.16
C SER A 33 1.50 0.60 0.44
N ASN A 34 1.53 0.65 -0.88
CA ASN A 34 0.52 0.06 -1.76
C ASN A 34 1.11 -1.06 -2.64
N ALA A 35 2.23 -1.66 -2.22
CA ALA A 35 2.87 -2.76 -2.94
C ALA A 35 2.11 -4.08 -2.76
N GLY A 36 2.24 -5.01 -3.72
CA GLY A 36 1.59 -6.33 -3.66
C GLY A 36 2.34 -7.34 -2.80
N SER A 37 3.53 -6.95 -2.35
CA SER A 37 4.43 -7.72 -1.50
C SER A 37 5.22 -6.79 -0.60
N LEU A 38 5.64 -7.30 0.56
CA LEU A 38 6.40 -6.58 1.59
C LEU A 38 7.53 -7.47 2.12
N ASN A 39 8.69 -6.88 2.33
CA ASN A 39 9.88 -7.56 2.84
C ASN A 39 10.17 -7.11 4.27
N PHE A 40 10.49 -8.08 5.13
CA PHE A 40 11.07 -7.84 6.44
C PHE A 40 12.47 -8.40 6.50
N LYS A 41 13.31 -7.81 7.35
CA LYS A 41 14.60 -8.38 7.74
C LYS A 41 14.56 -8.78 9.20
N VAL A 42 14.86 -10.04 9.44
CA VAL A 42 15.02 -10.64 10.77
C VAL A 42 16.52 -10.71 11.07
N THR A 43 16.92 -10.40 12.30
CA THR A 43 18.32 -10.45 12.75
C THR A 43 18.39 -11.16 14.10
N PHE A 44 19.38 -12.04 14.25
CA PHE A 44 19.71 -12.76 15.49
C PHE A 44 21.05 -12.28 16.06
N ASP A 45 21.24 -12.49 17.36
CA ASP A 45 22.48 -12.14 18.08
C ASP A 45 23.61 -13.19 17.96
N GLU A 46 23.33 -14.32 17.32
CA GLU A 46 24.31 -15.32 16.86
C GLU A 46 23.85 -16.08 15.60
N ASP A 47 24.74 -16.93 15.09
CA ASP A 47 24.46 -17.76 13.92
C ASP A 47 23.41 -18.81 14.30
N VAL A 48 22.32 -18.86 13.54
CA VAL A 48 21.22 -19.80 13.79
C VAL A 48 20.94 -20.68 12.57
N SER A 49 20.26 -21.78 12.81
CA SER A 49 19.72 -22.67 11.79
C SER A 49 18.27 -23.03 12.11
N GLY A 50 17.56 -23.65 11.15
CA GLY A 50 16.16 -24.06 11.32
C GLY A 50 15.13 -22.98 11.01
N VAL A 51 15.55 -21.76 10.65
CA VAL A 51 14.61 -20.65 10.39
C VAL A 51 13.78 -20.91 9.12
N ASP A 52 12.46 -20.98 9.27
CA ASP A 52 11.49 -21.15 8.17
C ASP A 52 10.22 -20.30 8.35
N ALA A 53 9.27 -20.43 7.41
CA ALA A 53 8.05 -19.60 7.41
C ALA A 53 7.10 -19.89 8.56
N SER A 54 7.14 -21.09 9.15
CA SER A 54 6.28 -21.48 10.27
C SER A 54 6.71 -20.88 11.59
N ASP A 55 7.94 -20.35 11.66
CA ASP A 55 8.46 -19.61 12.80
C ASP A 55 7.80 -18.25 12.98
N PHE A 56 7.13 -17.75 11.96
CA PHE A 56 6.60 -16.41 11.95
C PHE A 56 5.07 -16.40 11.86
N SER A 57 4.48 -15.34 12.38
CA SER A 57 3.06 -15.05 12.23
C SER A 57 2.85 -13.62 11.76
N LEU A 58 1.81 -13.41 10.96
CA LEU A 58 1.39 -12.07 10.58
C LEU A 58 0.45 -11.50 11.63
N VAL A 59 0.69 -10.24 12.01
CA VAL A 59 -0.21 -9.45 12.84
C VAL A 59 -0.99 -8.51 11.94
N LEU A 60 -2.22 -8.89 11.61
CA LEU A 60 -3.07 -8.14 10.68
C LEU A 60 -4.01 -7.19 11.42
N GLY A 61 -4.22 -6.01 10.85
CA GLY A 61 -5.21 -5.04 11.33
C GLY A 61 -6.00 -4.43 10.17
N GLY A 62 -7.28 -4.09 10.42
CA GLY A 62 -8.17 -3.59 9.38
C GLY A 62 -8.58 -4.69 8.38
N SER A 63 -8.67 -4.34 7.09
CA SER A 63 -8.90 -5.28 5.99
C SER A 63 -7.59 -5.76 5.35
N ALA A 64 -6.44 -5.36 5.89
CA ALA A 64 -5.14 -5.75 5.36
C ALA A 64 -4.96 -7.27 5.42
N GLY A 65 -4.47 -7.84 4.32
CA GLY A 65 -4.23 -9.28 4.16
C GLY A 65 -2.90 -9.56 3.48
N GLY A 66 -2.43 -10.80 3.60
CA GLY A 66 -1.19 -11.28 2.97
C GLY A 66 -0.82 -12.68 3.46
N SER A 67 0.26 -13.23 2.94
CA SER A 67 0.80 -14.51 3.40
C SER A 67 2.33 -14.51 3.32
N ILE A 68 2.97 -15.12 4.31
CA ILE A 68 4.41 -15.37 4.27
C ILE A 68 4.66 -16.43 3.19
N THR A 69 5.43 -16.06 2.18
CA THR A 69 5.67 -16.90 1.00
C THR A 69 7.08 -17.41 0.88
N SER A 70 8.04 -16.71 1.49
CA SER A 70 9.41 -17.22 1.61
C SER A 70 10.12 -16.63 2.82
N VAL A 71 11.05 -17.43 3.35
CA VAL A 71 12.10 -17.01 4.27
C VAL A 71 13.41 -17.38 3.62
N THR A 72 14.26 -16.38 3.37
CA THR A 72 15.53 -16.55 2.65
C THR A 72 16.67 -16.14 3.57
N GLN A 73 17.58 -17.06 3.82
CA GLN A 73 18.81 -16.77 4.55
C GLN A 73 19.69 -15.83 3.73
N ILE A 74 20.12 -14.72 4.35
CA ILE A 74 21.09 -13.78 3.77
C ILE A 74 22.50 -14.18 4.23
N ASP A 75 22.65 -14.41 5.54
CA ASP A 75 23.84 -14.96 6.19
C ASP A 75 23.45 -15.77 7.44
N GLY A 76 24.41 -16.21 8.25
CA GLY A 76 24.15 -17.02 9.46
C GLY A 76 23.19 -16.38 10.45
N ARG A 77 22.97 -15.06 10.40
CA ARG A 77 22.29 -14.28 11.43
C ARG A 77 21.11 -13.48 10.90
N THR A 78 21.02 -13.31 9.59
CA THR A 78 20.01 -12.45 8.97
C THR A 78 19.22 -13.17 7.89
N TYR A 79 17.92 -12.89 7.89
CA TYR A 79 16.94 -13.51 7.01
C TYR A 79 16.02 -12.46 6.42
N ALA A 80 15.69 -12.61 5.15
CA ALA A 80 14.61 -11.86 4.50
C ALA A 80 13.32 -12.69 4.55
N VAL A 81 12.23 -12.08 5.00
CA VAL A 81 10.89 -12.67 5.01
C VAL A 81 10.02 -11.92 4.02
N LEU A 82 9.49 -12.64 3.03
CA LEU A 82 8.62 -12.08 1.99
C LEU A 82 7.15 -12.38 2.30
N VAL A 83 6.37 -11.32 2.50
CA VAL A 83 4.92 -11.37 2.53
C VAL A 83 4.40 -11.03 1.14
N SER A 84 3.62 -11.92 0.53
CA SER A 84 3.00 -11.70 -0.78
C SER A 84 1.47 -11.72 -0.68
N GLY A 85 0.80 -11.35 -1.78
CA GLY A 85 -0.66 -11.30 -1.83
C GLY A 85 -1.22 -10.19 -0.94
N VAL A 86 -0.47 -9.10 -0.79
CA VAL A 86 -0.87 -7.98 0.04
C VAL A 86 -2.14 -7.35 -0.55
N SER A 87 -3.15 -7.15 0.30
CA SER A 87 -4.48 -6.65 -0.09
C SER A 87 -5.09 -5.78 1.00
N GLY A 88 -6.12 -5.00 0.65
CA GLY A 88 -6.89 -4.19 1.59
C GLY A 88 -6.10 -3.06 2.22
N THR A 89 -6.64 -2.51 3.31
CA THR A 89 -6.13 -1.32 3.99
C THR A 89 -6.09 -1.55 5.50
N GLY A 90 -4.98 -1.17 6.12
CA GLY A 90 -4.73 -1.40 7.54
C GLY A 90 -3.25 -1.66 7.84
N SER A 91 -2.97 -2.64 8.70
CA SER A 91 -1.59 -2.95 9.12
C SER A 91 -1.20 -4.39 8.91
N ILE A 92 0.06 -4.62 8.53
CA ILE A 92 0.68 -5.95 8.43
C ILE A 92 1.98 -5.93 9.24
N GLY A 93 1.97 -6.53 10.42
CA GLY A 93 3.13 -6.83 11.25
C GLY A 93 3.67 -8.24 11.03
N LEU A 94 4.92 -8.46 11.40
CA LEU A 94 5.56 -9.76 11.38
C LEU A 94 6.16 -10.05 12.76
N ASP A 95 5.69 -11.11 13.40
CA ASP A 95 6.20 -11.56 14.69
C ASP A 95 6.93 -12.89 14.54
N LEU A 96 8.00 -13.08 15.29
CA LEU A 96 8.60 -14.38 15.53
C LEU A 96 7.85 -15.07 16.68
N ASN A 97 7.40 -16.30 16.42
CA ASN A 97 6.63 -17.11 17.35
C ASN A 97 7.46 -17.42 18.61
N ASN A 98 6.78 -17.44 19.76
CA ASN A 98 7.46 -17.67 21.05
C ASN A 98 7.83 -19.13 21.31
N SER A 99 7.35 -20.07 20.49
CA SER A 99 7.64 -21.49 20.63
C SER A 99 7.38 -22.22 19.32
N GLY A 100 7.84 -23.48 19.24
CA GLY A 100 7.59 -24.34 18.08
C GLY A 100 8.40 -23.95 16.84
N THR A 101 9.45 -23.15 16.99
CA THR A 101 10.25 -22.67 15.87
C THR A 101 11.29 -23.68 15.38
N GLY A 102 11.87 -24.46 16.32
CA GLY A 102 12.98 -25.34 15.97
C GLY A 102 14.27 -24.58 15.61
N ILE A 103 14.32 -23.27 15.83
CA ILE A 103 15.51 -22.45 15.65
C ILE A 103 16.51 -22.77 16.76
N VAL A 104 17.74 -23.09 16.35
CA VAL A 104 18.87 -23.41 17.23
C VAL A 104 20.15 -22.70 16.77
N ASP A 105 21.09 -22.50 17.68
CA ASP A 105 22.46 -22.09 17.35
C ASP A 105 23.32 -23.28 16.87
N THR A 106 24.64 -23.08 16.78
CA THR A 106 25.60 -24.14 16.39
C THR A 106 25.85 -25.21 17.46
N ALA A 107 25.47 -24.95 18.71
CA ALA A 107 25.60 -25.85 19.85
C ALA A 107 24.27 -26.55 20.20
N ASP A 108 23.26 -26.42 19.34
CA ASP A 108 21.90 -26.94 19.50
C ASP A 108 21.11 -26.30 20.67
N ASN A 109 21.50 -25.11 21.14
CA ASN A 109 20.67 -24.35 22.08
C ASN A 109 19.47 -23.76 21.33
N ALA A 110 18.26 -24.08 21.78
CA ALA A 110 17.04 -23.52 21.21
C ALA A 110 16.91 -22.03 21.51
N ILE A 111 16.35 -21.27 20.57
CA ILE A 111 16.11 -19.83 20.71
C ILE A 111 15.39 -19.46 22.01
N GLY A 112 15.86 -18.38 22.65
CA GLY A 112 15.40 -17.97 23.98
C GLY A 112 13.97 -17.40 24.05
N GLY A 113 13.33 -17.13 22.92
CA GLY A 113 11.95 -16.63 22.86
C GLY A 113 11.56 -16.02 21.51
N GLY A 114 10.31 -15.53 21.45
CA GLY A 114 9.79 -14.81 20.28
C GLY A 114 10.15 -13.33 20.29
N LEU A 115 9.77 -12.62 19.22
CA LEU A 115 9.97 -11.18 19.09
C LEU A 115 8.82 -10.58 18.27
N ALA A 116 8.18 -9.56 18.83
CA ALA A 116 7.24 -8.74 18.06
C ALA A 116 8.01 -7.81 17.12
N GLY A 117 7.66 -7.82 15.84
CA GLY A 117 8.35 -7.01 14.84
C GLY A 117 7.66 -5.69 14.53
N GLU A 118 8.23 -4.98 13.56
CA GLU A 118 7.59 -3.80 12.99
C GLU A 118 6.34 -4.16 12.17
N ALA A 119 5.48 -3.16 11.92
CA ALA A 119 4.32 -3.29 11.05
C ALA A 119 4.31 -2.25 9.93
N TYR A 120 3.91 -2.68 8.73
CA TYR A 120 3.56 -1.78 7.64
C TYR A 120 2.16 -1.21 7.86
N SER A 121 1.97 0.05 7.48
CA SER A 121 0.67 0.61 7.13
C SER A 121 0.48 0.40 5.63
N VAL A 122 -0.58 -0.30 5.27
CA VAL A 122 -0.90 -0.68 3.90
C VAL A 122 -2.18 0.02 3.47
N ASP A 123 -2.18 0.53 2.26
CA ASP A 123 -3.38 0.99 1.58
C ASP A 123 -3.36 0.52 0.12
N ARG A 124 -4.28 -0.35 -0.25
CA ARG A 124 -4.42 -0.86 -1.61
C ARG A 124 -5.80 -0.59 -2.19
N ASP A 125 -6.64 0.10 -1.44
CA ASP A 125 -7.94 0.50 -1.94
C ASP A 125 -7.72 1.62 -2.98
N VAL A 126 -8.43 1.52 -4.10
CA VAL A 126 -8.30 2.48 -5.19
C VAL A 126 -9.38 3.55 -5.02
N PRO A 127 -9.04 4.85 -5.14
CA PRO A 127 -10.06 5.89 -5.13
C PRO A 127 -11.06 5.67 -6.27
N SER A 128 -12.30 5.37 -5.92
CA SER A 128 -13.38 5.08 -6.86
C SER A 128 -14.36 6.24 -6.93
N VAL A 129 -14.89 6.54 -8.12
CA VAL A 129 -15.91 7.60 -8.27
C VAL A 129 -17.25 7.05 -7.79
N GLY A 130 -17.80 7.68 -6.74
CA GLY A 130 -19.12 7.35 -6.21
C GLY A 130 -20.25 8.11 -6.94
N SER A 131 -20.03 9.40 -7.24
CA SER A 131 -21.01 10.23 -7.95
C SER A 131 -20.34 11.41 -8.67
N VAL A 132 -21.08 12.00 -9.61
CA VAL A 132 -20.73 13.28 -10.22
C VAL A 132 -21.89 14.24 -10.03
N SER A 133 -21.68 15.27 -9.21
CA SER A 133 -22.64 16.36 -9.06
C SER A 133 -22.51 17.31 -10.24
N VAL A 134 -23.64 17.61 -10.88
CA VAL A 134 -23.72 18.49 -12.05
C VAL A 134 -24.26 19.87 -11.66
N PRO A 135 -24.08 20.90 -12.51
CA PRO A 135 -24.69 22.21 -12.31
C PRO A 135 -26.21 22.12 -12.19
N ALA A 136 -26.81 23.05 -11.44
CA ALA A 136 -28.26 23.14 -11.32
C ALA A 136 -28.93 23.36 -12.69
N ASN A 137 -30.13 22.82 -12.86
CA ASN A 137 -30.91 23.06 -14.08
C ASN A 137 -31.15 24.56 -14.30
N GLY A 138 -30.88 25.03 -15.50
CA GLY A 138 -31.07 26.43 -15.87
C GLY A 138 -30.55 26.73 -17.27
N THR A 139 -30.88 27.93 -17.75
CA THR A 139 -30.28 28.47 -18.97
C THR A 139 -29.05 29.27 -18.60
N TYR A 140 -27.89 28.81 -19.06
CA TYR A 140 -26.63 29.48 -18.84
C TYR A 140 -26.24 30.33 -20.05
N VAL A 141 -25.74 31.53 -19.80
CA VAL A 141 -25.27 32.46 -20.84
C VAL A 141 -23.76 32.51 -20.90
N ALA A 142 -23.21 33.03 -22.00
CA ALA A 142 -21.77 33.18 -22.18
C ALA A 142 -21.11 33.90 -20.98
N GLY A 143 -19.98 33.35 -20.52
CA GLY A 143 -19.24 33.82 -19.34
C GLY A 143 -19.68 33.20 -18.01
N GLN A 144 -20.83 32.53 -17.94
CA GLN A 144 -21.23 31.82 -16.73
C GLN A 144 -20.48 30.49 -16.56
N ASN A 145 -20.30 30.09 -15.30
CA ASN A 145 -19.60 28.87 -14.94
C ASN A 145 -20.57 27.71 -14.70
N LEU A 146 -20.21 26.56 -15.25
CA LEU A 146 -20.76 25.26 -14.95
C LEU A 146 -19.74 24.50 -14.10
N ASP A 147 -20.05 24.29 -12.84
CA ASP A 147 -19.20 23.55 -11.91
C ASP A 147 -19.70 22.11 -11.76
N PHE A 148 -18.78 21.17 -11.88
CA PHE A 148 -18.98 19.74 -11.71
C PHE A 148 -18.11 19.26 -10.56
N ILE A 149 -18.66 18.41 -9.71
CA ILE A 149 -17.91 17.86 -8.57
C ILE A 149 -17.88 16.35 -8.72
N ILE A 150 -16.68 15.80 -8.89
CA ILE A 150 -16.46 14.36 -8.87
C ILE A 150 -16.17 13.96 -7.43
N ASN A 151 -17.04 13.11 -6.88
CA ASN A 151 -16.94 12.62 -5.51
C ASN A 151 -16.32 11.22 -5.51
N TYR A 152 -15.12 11.11 -4.96
CA TYR A 152 -14.38 9.88 -4.79
C TYR A 152 -14.67 9.22 -3.43
N SER A 153 -14.37 7.92 -3.32
CA SER A 153 -14.46 7.15 -2.07
C SER A 153 -13.44 7.59 -1.01
N GLU A 154 -12.38 8.27 -1.42
CA GLU A 154 -11.30 8.76 -0.57
C GLU A 154 -10.61 9.98 -1.20
N ALA A 155 -9.58 10.51 -0.53
CA ALA A 155 -8.87 11.69 -1.00
C ALA A 155 -8.01 11.42 -2.24
N VAL A 156 -8.09 12.32 -3.23
CA VAL A 156 -7.31 12.25 -4.47
C VAL A 156 -6.37 13.44 -4.60
N LEU A 157 -5.09 13.17 -4.73
CA LEU A 157 -4.06 14.11 -5.13
C LEU A 157 -4.03 14.24 -6.66
N VAL A 158 -4.10 15.48 -7.13
CA VAL A 158 -4.02 15.84 -8.54
C VAL A 158 -2.64 16.43 -8.82
N ASP A 159 -1.87 15.79 -9.69
CA ASP A 159 -0.68 16.39 -10.30
C ASP A 159 -0.99 16.80 -11.74
N ALA A 160 -1.06 18.11 -11.97
CA ALA A 160 -1.38 18.70 -13.27
C ALA A 160 -0.12 19.13 -14.06
N SER A 161 1.09 18.79 -13.61
CA SER A 161 2.34 19.21 -14.26
C SER A 161 2.51 18.64 -15.68
N GLY A 162 2.01 17.42 -15.92
CA GLY A 162 1.95 16.79 -17.26
C GLY A 162 0.74 17.20 -18.09
N GLY A 163 -0.20 17.95 -17.51
CA GLY A 163 -1.41 18.46 -18.14
C GLY A 163 -2.60 18.47 -17.16
N THR A 164 -3.62 19.27 -17.46
CA THR A 164 -4.75 19.48 -16.55
C THR A 164 -5.88 18.48 -16.85
N PRO A 165 -6.30 17.65 -15.87
CA PRO A 165 -7.45 16.77 -16.04
C PRO A 165 -8.70 17.54 -16.48
N ARG A 166 -9.53 16.91 -17.29
CA ARG A 166 -10.72 17.53 -17.87
C ARG A 166 -11.87 16.55 -18.02
N LEU A 167 -13.08 17.08 -17.89
CA LEU A 167 -14.32 16.37 -18.06
C LEU A 167 -14.94 16.73 -19.41
N ALA A 168 -15.18 15.72 -20.24
CA ALA A 168 -15.88 15.92 -21.51
C ALA A 168 -17.37 16.18 -21.27
N ILE A 169 -17.90 17.22 -21.92
CA ILE A 169 -19.30 17.61 -21.88
C ILE A 169 -19.78 17.71 -23.32
N THR A 170 -20.85 17.00 -23.66
CA THR A 170 -21.46 17.12 -24.99
C THR A 170 -22.64 18.07 -24.92
N LEU A 171 -22.64 19.05 -25.82
CA LEU A 171 -23.75 19.96 -26.05
C LEU A 171 -24.70 19.37 -27.11
N ASP A 172 -25.97 19.74 -27.08
CA ASP A 172 -27.00 19.36 -28.07
C ASP A 172 -26.57 19.59 -29.53
N THR A 173 -25.76 20.62 -29.77
CA THR A 173 -25.17 20.92 -31.09
C THR A 173 -24.22 19.85 -31.61
N GLY A 174 -23.99 18.77 -30.86
CA GLY A 174 -23.07 17.68 -31.18
C GLY A 174 -21.61 18.01 -30.88
N GLY A 175 -21.34 19.20 -30.34
CA GLY A 175 -20.00 19.64 -29.96
C GLY A 175 -19.60 19.14 -28.58
N THR A 176 -18.41 18.57 -28.47
CA THR A 176 -17.79 18.28 -27.17
C THR A 176 -16.98 19.48 -26.70
N VAL A 177 -17.23 19.90 -25.46
CA VAL A 177 -16.44 20.89 -24.72
C VAL A 177 -15.86 20.25 -23.46
N TYR A 178 -14.98 20.97 -22.75
CA TYR A 178 -14.27 20.42 -21.60
C TYR A 178 -14.36 21.32 -20.38
N ALA A 179 -14.86 20.79 -19.26
CA ALA A 179 -14.64 21.38 -17.95
C ALA A 179 -13.24 21.01 -17.46
N SER A 180 -12.40 21.99 -17.15
CA SER A 180 -11.04 21.73 -16.67
C SER A 180 -11.02 21.61 -15.16
N TYR A 181 -10.11 20.79 -14.63
CA TYR A 181 -9.86 20.71 -13.20
C TYR A 181 -9.58 22.10 -12.62
N LEU A 182 -10.25 22.43 -11.53
CA LEU A 182 -10.17 23.73 -10.85
C LEU A 182 -9.54 23.62 -9.47
N SER A 183 -10.02 22.69 -8.63
CA SER A 183 -9.61 22.58 -7.22
C SER A 183 -10.00 21.25 -6.57
N GLY A 184 -9.56 21.03 -5.33
CA GLY A 184 -9.96 19.89 -4.50
C GLY A 184 -8.88 18.81 -4.30
N SER A 185 -7.65 19.04 -4.76
CA SER A 185 -6.53 18.10 -4.57
C SER A 185 -6.30 17.85 -3.08
N GLY A 186 -6.12 16.58 -2.72
CA GLY A 186 -6.00 16.12 -1.34
C GLY A 186 -7.35 15.98 -0.61
N THR A 187 -8.46 16.11 -1.32
CA THR A 187 -9.82 15.85 -0.79
C THR A 187 -10.54 14.79 -1.64
N SER A 188 -11.68 14.30 -1.18
CA SER A 188 -12.51 13.37 -1.96
C SER A 188 -13.41 14.06 -3.00
N ALA A 189 -13.42 15.39 -3.05
CA ALA A 189 -14.27 16.15 -3.98
C ALA A 189 -13.40 16.99 -4.92
N LEU A 190 -13.31 16.57 -6.19
CA LEU A 190 -12.59 17.31 -7.22
C LEU A 190 -13.55 18.18 -8.01
N VAL A 191 -13.26 19.48 -8.08
CA VAL A 191 -14.08 20.47 -8.78
C VAL A 191 -13.53 20.70 -10.18
N PHE A 192 -14.42 20.61 -11.16
CA PHE A 192 -14.15 20.90 -12.57
C PHE A 192 -15.05 22.03 -13.03
N ARG A 193 -14.52 22.95 -13.83
CA ARG A 193 -15.26 24.12 -14.29
C ARG A 193 -15.22 24.26 -15.79
N TYR A 194 -16.39 24.45 -16.38
CA TYR A 194 -16.54 24.94 -17.74
C TYR A 194 -17.09 26.37 -17.72
N THR A 195 -16.59 27.25 -18.59
CA THR A 195 -17.15 28.60 -18.78
C THR A 195 -17.83 28.65 -20.13
N VAL A 196 -19.14 28.93 -20.13
CA VAL A 196 -19.95 28.95 -21.36
C VAL A 196 -19.38 29.96 -22.35
N GLN A 197 -19.20 29.54 -23.59
CA GLN A 197 -18.68 30.39 -24.67
C GLN A 197 -19.82 30.96 -25.51
N SER A 198 -19.56 32.07 -26.19
CA SER A 198 -20.52 32.65 -27.13
C SER A 198 -20.78 31.70 -28.30
N GLY A 199 -22.02 31.69 -28.81
CA GLY A 199 -22.43 30.85 -29.95
C GLY A 199 -22.78 29.40 -29.58
N GLN A 200 -22.77 29.03 -28.30
CA GLN A 200 -23.19 27.72 -27.84
C GLN A 200 -24.69 27.73 -27.54
N LEU A 201 -25.43 26.94 -28.30
CA LEU A 201 -26.84 26.69 -28.07
C LEU A 201 -27.00 25.24 -27.65
N ASP A 202 -27.75 25.03 -26.57
CA ASP A 202 -28.12 23.71 -26.10
C ASP A 202 -29.58 23.79 -25.63
N SER A 203 -30.45 23.01 -26.27
CA SER A 203 -31.89 23.08 -26.04
C SER A 203 -32.46 21.89 -25.29
N ASN A 204 -31.69 20.80 -25.16
CA ASN A 204 -32.11 19.58 -24.47
C ASN A 204 -31.23 19.22 -23.27
N GLY A 205 -30.22 20.05 -22.94
CA GLY A 205 -29.34 19.91 -21.81
C GLY A 205 -28.01 19.25 -22.16
N ILE A 206 -27.03 19.44 -21.27
CA ILE A 206 -25.71 18.85 -21.43
C ILE A 206 -25.69 17.36 -21.07
N SER A 207 -24.73 16.62 -21.63
CA SER A 207 -24.36 15.29 -21.13
C SER A 207 -22.90 15.25 -20.73
N VAL A 208 -22.61 14.54 -19.64
CA VAL A 208 -21.24 14.33 -19.15
C VAL A 208 -20.72 13.01 -19.71
N GLY A 209 -19.49 13.00 -20.23
CA GLY A 209 -18.85 11.79 -20.74
C GLY A 209 -18.68 10.73 -19.64
N GLY A 210 -18.66 9.45 -20.00
CA GLY A 210 -18.57 8.35 -19.02
C GLY A 210 -17.20 8.19 -18.34
N THR A 211 -16.19 8.96 -18.75
CA THR A 211 -14.83 8.88 -18.20
C THR A 211 -14.22 10.27 -18.01
N LEU A 212 -13.44 10.42 -16.94
CA LEU A 212 -12.55 11.55 -16.72
C LEU A 212 -11.29 11.40 -17.59
N ASP A 213 -10.97 12.43 -18.37
CA ASP A 213 -9.73 12.49 -19.16
C ASP A 213 -8.64 13.14 -18.32
N THR A 214 -7.57 12.40 -18.01
CA THR A 214 -6.46 12.95 -17.23
C THR A 214 -5.66 13.99 -18.01
N ASN A 215 -5.73 13.97 -19.34
CA ASN A 215 -5.08 14.92 -20.24
C ASN A 215 -3.61 15.19 -19.86
N GLY A 216 -2.87 14.11 -19.55
CA GLY A 216 -1.46 14.15 -19.16
C GLY A 216 -1.21 14.35 -17.66
N GLY A 217 -2.20 14.73 -16.88
CA GLY A 217 -2.13 14.78 -15.41
C GLY A 217 -2.21 13.38 -14.76
N THR A 218 -2.01 13.34 -13.45
CA THR A 218 -2.21 12.11 -12.66
C THR A 218 -3.16 12.34 -11.48
N LEU A 219 -3.89 11.29 -11.12
CA LEU A 219 -4.85 11.24 -10.04
C LEU A 219 -4.52 10.04 -9.18
N ARG A 220 -4.04 10.25 -7.95
CA ARG A 220 -3.62 9.19 -7.04
C ARG A 220 -4.00 9.53 -5.61
N ASP A 221 -4.13 8.53 -4.73
CA ASP A 221 -4.17 8.79 -3.29
C ASP A 221 -2.78 9.17 -2.74
N ALA A 222 -2.66 9.27 -1.42
CA ALA A 222 -1.40 9.61 -0.74
C ALA A 222 -0.35 8.49 -0.78
N VAL A 223 -0.75 7.23 -1.00
CA VAL A 223 0.14 6.06 -0.99
C VAL A 223 0.51 5.63 -2.43
N GLY A 224 -0.13 6.22 -3.43
CA GLY A 224 0.16 6.09 -4.85
C GLY A 224 -0.83 5.26 -5.66
N ASN A 225 -1.97 4.83 -5.09
CA ASN A 225 -3.01 4.11 -5.82
C ASN A 225 -3.63 5.03 -6.87
N GLY A 226 -3.66 4.60 -8.13
CA GLY A 226 -4.22 5.38 -9.24
C GLY A 226 -5.74 5.43 -9.14
N ALA A 227 -6.29 6.63 -9.04
CA ALA A 227 -7.73 6.82 -8.95
C ALA A 227 -8.44 6.33 -10.22
N SER A 228 -9.64 5.77 -10.06
CA SER A 228 -10.50 5.39 -11.17
C SER A 228 -10.95 6.62 -11.97
N THR A 229 -10.97 6.48 -13.29
CA THR A 229 -11.46 7.51 -14.21
C THR A 229 -12.87 7.22 -14.73
N THR A 230 -13.41 6.03 -14.49
CA THR A 230 -14.80 5.70 -14.85
C THR A 230 -15.74 6.47 -13.93
N LEU A 231 -16.66 7.23 -14.53
CA LEU A 231 -17.65 8.00 -13.79
C LEU A 231 -18.87 7.15 -13.49
N ASN A 232 -19.40 7.28 -12.27
CA ASN A 232 -20.63 6.67 -11.82
C ASN A 232 -21.56 7.74 -11.27
N GLY A 233 -22.87 7.46 -11.22
CA GLY A 233 -23.83 8.32 -10.53
C GLY A 233 -23.83 9.77 -11.02
N VAL A 234 -23.79 9.98 -12.34
CA VAL A 234 -23.91 11.31 -12.94
C VAL A 234 -25.35 11.79 -12.75
N GLY A 235 -25.55 12.85 -11.98
CA GLY A 235 -26.89 13.42 -11.72
C GLY A 235 -26.92 14.39 -10.55
#